data_AF-A0A562LL88-F1
#
_entry.id   AF-A0A562LL88-F1
#
_cell.length_a   1.000
_cell.length_b   1.000
_cell.length_c   1.000
_cell.angle_alpha   90.00
_cell.angle_beta   90.00
_cell.angle_gamma   90.00
#
_symmetry.space_group_name_H-M   'P 1'
#
loop_
_entity.id
_entity.type
_entity.pdbx_description
1 polymer ?
#
loop_
_entity_poly.entity_id
_entity_poly.type
_entity_poly.pdbx_seq_one_letter_code
_entity_poly.pdbx_strand_id
1 'polypeptide(L)'
;MMDFILKTWIWITFIRNKETLPTESKIINPKMEYETMSGAFIWEDEGLWELRNNQLKDAFKYVINHRMKLIVGRDSDVEVMRSKNFDKRIFEMAKKYFPNWIGFEKSRCSYNSELADRILRIKKVENWRFQKY
;
A
#
# COMPACT_ATOMS: atom_id res chain seq x y z
N MET A 1 -14.99 17.59 3.77
CA MET A 1 -14.12 18.53 4.48
C MET A 1 -12.91 17.82 5.09
N MET A 2 -13.11 16.74 5.88
CA MET A 2 -12.03 15.95 6.48
C MET A 2 -11.04 15.37 5.44
N ASP A 3 -11.55 14.80 4.35
CA ASP A 3 -10.72 14.27 3.25
C ASP A 3 -9.83 15.32 2.59
N PHE A 4 -10.29 16.57 2.51
CA PHE A 4 -9.50 17.65 1.89
C PHE A 4 -8.31 18.03 2.78
N ILE A 5 -8.55 18.19 4.09
CA ILE A 5 -7.51 18.47 5.08
C ILE A 5 -6.49 17.34 5.10
N LEU A 6 -6.96 16.09 5.20
CA LEU A 6 -6.09 14.91 5.21
C LEU A 6 -5.26 14.80 3.92
N LYS A 7 -5.87 15.02 2.75
CA LYS A 7 -5.14 15.02 1.48
C LYS A 7 -4.05 16.09 1.44
N THR A 8 -4.32 17.29 1.95
CA THR A 8 -3.33 18.37 2.02
C THR A 8 -2.18 18.02 2.96
N TRP A 9 -2.46 17.40 4.10
CA TRP A 9 -1.42 16.89 5.00
C TRP A 9 -0.55 15.82 4.34
N ILE A 10 -1.16 14.82 3.70
CA ILE A 10 -0.44 13.78 2.95
C ILE A 10 0.43 14.40 1.86
N TRP A 11 -0.08 15.39 1.14
CA TRP A 11 0.65 16.10 0.11
C TRP A 11 1.91 16.78 0.65
N ILE A 12 1.80 17.51 1.77
CA ILE A 12 2.94 18.12 2.45
C ILE A 12 3.95 17.06 2.90
N THR A 13 3.47 15.94 3.44
CA THR A 13 4.33 14.81 3.85
C THR A 13 5.09 14.24 2.67
N PHE A 14 4.45 14.04 1.51
CA PHE A 14 5.12 13.55 0.30
C PHE A 14 6.17 14.52 -0.22
N ILE A 15 5.89 15.83 -0.20
CA ILE A 15 6.88 16.85 -0.58
C ILE A 15 8.12 16.77 0.32
N ARG A 16 7.93 16.73 1.64
CA ARG A 16 9.03 16.76 2.62
C ARG A 16 9.90 15.50 2.63
N ASN A 17 9.39 14.40 2.10
CA ASN A 17 10.07 13.11 2.12
C ASN A 17 10.35 12.59 0.71
N LYS A 18 10.32 13.48 -0.30
CA LYS A 18 10.75 13.11 -1.65
C LYS A 18 12.15 12.50 -1.56
N GLU A 19 12.37 11.35 -2.20
CA GLU A 19 13.66 10.60 -2.21
C GLU A 19 13.99 9.76 -0.96
N THR A 20 13.11 9.66 0.04
CA THR A 20 13.41 8.82 1.21
C THR A 20 13.16 7.33 1.00
N LEU A 21 12.54 6.95 -0.12
CA LEU A 21 12.15 5.57 -0.41
C LEU A 21 13.10 4.88 -1.39
N PRO A 22 13.34 3.57 -1.24
CA PRO A 22 14.18 2.80 -2.15
C PRO A 22 13.66 2.83 -3.59
N THR A 23 14.57 3.07 -4.53
CA THR A 23 14.28 3.05 -5.98
C THR A 23 14.77 1.79 -6.67
N GLU A 24 15.56 0.97 -5.98
CA GLU A 24 16.10 -0.28 -6.47
C GLU A 24 16.00 -1.34 -5.38
N SER A 25 15.72 -2.58 -5.78
CA SER A 25 15.74 -3.70 -4.86
C SER A 25 17.16 -4.25 -4.73
N LYS A 26 17.60 -4.47 -3.50
CA LYS A 26 18.84 -5.21 -3.19
C LYS A 26 18.57 -6.70 -2.96
N ILE A 27 17.31 -7.11 -3.05
CA ILE A 27 16.83 -8.45 -2.69
C ILE A 27 16.25 -9.10 -3.95
N ILE A 28 16.73 -10.31 -4.28
CA ILE A 28 16.34 -10.99 -5.52
C ILE A 28 14.88 -11.44 -5.48
N ASN A 29 14.40 -11.92 -4.33
CA ASN A 29 13.04 -12.43 -4.15
C ASN A 29 12.42 -11.83 -2.88
N PRO A 30 12.01 -10.55 -2.92
CA PRO A 30 11.51 -9.88 -1.73
C PRO A 30 10.25 -10.59 -1.20
N LYS A 31 10.25 -10.88 0.09
CA LYS A 31 9.11 -11.49 0.77
C LYS A 31 7.94 -10.50 0.83
N MET A 32 6.75 -10.99 0.51
CA MET A 32 5.49 -10.27 0.70
C MET A 32 5.01 -10.44 2.16
N GLU A 33 4.67 -9.32 2.79
CA GLU A 33 4.24 -9.23 4.18
C GLU A 33 2.86 -8.59 4.29
N TYR A 34 2.07 -9.06 5.27
CA TYR A 34 0.76 -8.49 5.58
C TYR A 34 0.91 -7.35 6.58
N GLU A 35 0.46 -6.16 6.19
CA GLU A 35 0.43 -4.98 7.06
C GLU A 35 -0.97 -4.89 7.69
N THR A 36 -1.06 -5.33 8.95
CA THR A 36 -2.33 -5.52 9.66
C THR A 36 -3.18 -4.25 9.77
N MET A 37 -2.59 -3.06 9.96
CA MET A 37 -3.36 -1.83 10.19
C MET A 37 -4.04 -1.28 8.93
N SER A 38 -3.46 -1.49 7.76
CA SER A 38 -4.07 -1.16 6.45
C SER A 38 -4.85 -2.34 5.87
N GLY A 39 -4.62 -3.55 6.39
CA GLY A 39 -5.08 -4.79 5.80
C GLY A 39 -4.59 -4.95 4.36
N ALA A 40 -3.38 -4.47 4.08
CA ALA A 40 -2.75 -4.50 2.76
C ALA A 40 -1.43 -5.27 2.79
N PHE A 41 -0.75 -5.31 1.64
CA PHE A 41 0.50 -6.04 1.49
C PHE A 41 1.61 -5.12 1.05
N ILE A 42 2.79 -5.38 1.62
CA ILE A 42 4.04 -4.73 1.26
C ILE A 42 5.10 -5.79 0.99
N TRP A 43 6.18 -5.38 0.33
CA TRP A 43 7.35 -6.21 0.14
C TRP A 43 8.49 -5.70 1.00
N GLU A 44 9.32 -6.62 1.49
CA GLU A 44 10.39 -6.31 2.44
C GLU A 44 11.44 -5.31 1.90
N ASP A 45 11.57 -5.22 0.57
CA ASP A 45 12.50 -4.30 -0.07
C ASP A 45 11.96 -2.85 -0.19
N GLU A 46 10.69 -2.62 0.13
CA GLU A 46 10.00 -1.34 -0.16
C GLU A 46 10.37 -0.21 0.80
N GLY A 47 11.13 -0.51 1.86
CA GLY A 47 11.65 0.47 2.81
C GLY A 47 10.61 1.08 3.75
N LEU A 48 9.35 0.60 3.70
CA LEU A 48 8.24 1.19 4.45
C LEU A 48 8.29 0.89 5.95
N TRP A 49 8.89 -0.24 6.36
CA TRP A 49 9.03 -0.59 7.77
C TRP A 49 10.13 0.21 8.47
N GLU A 50 11.19 0.52 7.73
CA GLU A 50 12.39 1.22 8.19
C GLU A 50 12.18 2.74 8.31
N LEU A 51 11.09 3.26 7.74
CA LEU A 51 10.76 4.67 7.84
C LEU A 51 10.64 5.11 9.31
N ARG A 52 11.50 6.03 9.73
CA ARG A 52 11.35 6.70 11.04
C ARG A 52 10.16 7.67 11.06
N ASN A 53 9.69 8.07 9.88
CA ASN A 53 8.57 9.01 9.73
C ASN A 53 7.23 8.29 9.74
N ASN A 54 6.56 8.27 10.90
CA ASN A 54 5.24 7.68 11.06
C ASN A 54 4.16 8.32 10.18
N GLN A 55 4.25 9.62 9.89
CA GLN A 55 3.29 10.30 9.01
C GLN A 55 3.39 9.78 7.58
N LEU A 56 4.62 9.52 7.11
CA LEU A 56 4.83 8.94 5.79
C LEU A 56 4.32 7.49 5.75
N LYS A 57 4.60 6.69 6.78
CA LYS A 57 4.04 5.33 6.93
C LYS A 57 2.51 5.35 6.84
N ASP A 58 1.86 6.24 7.60
CA ASP A 58 0.40 6.37 7.60
C ASP A 58 -0.15 6.84 6.26
N ALA A 59 0.53 7.77 5.58
CA ALA A 59 0.16 8.17 4.22
C ALA A 59 0.27 7.01 3.22
N PHE A 60 1.29 6.16 3.38
CA PHE A 60 1.50 5.00 2.50
C PHE A 60 0.48 3.89 2.72
N LYS A 61 -0.19 3.80 3.87
CA LYS A 61 -1.33 2.87 4.06
C LYS A 61 -2.40 3.03 2.98
N TYR A 62 -2.66 4.25 2.53
CA TYR A 62 -3.61 4.52 1.41
C TYR A 62 -3.06 4.01 0.07
N VAL A 63 -1.77 4.22 -0.16
CA VAL A 63 -1.06 3.83 -1.40
C VAL A 63 -1.07 2.30 -1.55
N ILE A 64 -0.64 1.58 -0.52
CA ILE A 64 -0.53 0.11 -0.54
C ILE A 64 -1.90 -0.56 -0.57
N ASN A 65 -2.93 0.07 0.02
CA ASN A 65 -4.30 -0.43 -0.06
C ASN A 65 -4.84 -0.33 -1.51
N HIS A 66 -4.64 0.82 -2.17
CA HIS A 66 -5.00 0.94 -3.59
C HIS A 66 -4.24 -0.05 -4.46
N ARG A 67 -2.93 -0.18 -4.23
CA ARG A 67 -2.09 -1.14 -4.96
C ARG A 67 -2.58 -2.58 -4.82
N MET A 68 -2.89 -3.03 -3.60
CA MET A 68 -3.46 -4.36 -3.36
C MET A 68 -4.74 -4.57 -4.16
N LYS A 69 -5.64 -3.57 -4.25
CA LYS A 69 -6.85 -3.66 -5.08
C LYS A 69 -6.53 -3.85 -6.57
N LEU A 70 -5.44 -3.26 -7.07
CA LEU A 70 -4.99 -3.48 -8.46
C LEU A 70 -4.50 -4.92 -8.67
N ILE A 71 -3.80 -5.50 -7.68
CA ILE A 71 -3.30 -6.89 -7.74
C ILE A 71 -4.46 -7.90 -7.69
N VAL A 72 -5.38 -7.72 -6.73
CA VAL A 72 -6.46 -8.68 -6.46
C VAL A 72 -7.61 -8.56 -7.46
N GLY A 73 -7.81 -7.38 -8.06
CA GLY A 73 -8.92 -7.11 -8.97
C GLY A 73 -10.13 -6.48 -8.27
N ARG A 74 -10.96 -5.78 -9.07
CA ARG A 74 -12.07 -4.93 -8.59
C ARG A 74 -13.23 -5.69 -7.94
N ASP A 75 -13.41 -6.96 -8.30
CA ASP A 75 -14.54 -7.79 -7.88
C ASP A 75 -14.25 -8.63 -6.62
N SER A 76 -13.10 -8.40 -6.00
CA SER A 76 -12.82 -8.99 -4.71
C SER A 76 -13.59 -8.22 -3.63
N ASP A 77 -14.34 -8.94 -2.78
CA ASP A 77 -15.09 -8.46 -1.60
C ASP A 77 -14.17 -7.92 -0.50
N VAL A 78 -13.10 -7.23 -0.88
CA VAL A 78 -12.11 -6.63 0.00
C VAL A 78 -12.61 -5.24 0.36
N GLU A 79 -13.80 -5.19 0.97
CA GLU A 79 -14.35 -3.98 1.58
C GLU A 79 -13.63 -3.70 2.89
N VAL A 80 -12.46 -3.07 2.79
CA VAL A 80 -12.01 -2.21 3.89
C VAL A 80 -12.91 -0.97 3.85
N MET A 81 -13.46 -0.60 5.01
CA MET A 81 -14.39 0.51 5.34
C MET A 81 -14.09 1.93 4.76
N ARG A 82 -13.17 2.09 3.79
CA ARG A 82 -12.63 3.36 3.29
C ARG A 82 -12.99 3.63 1.82
N SER A 83 -13.12 4.92 1.47
CA SER A 83 -13.49 5.37 0.12
C SER A 83 -12.47 4.97 -0.95
N LYS A 84 -12.88 4.09 -1.89
CA LYS A 84 -12.06 3.62 -3.02
C LYS A 84 -11.45 4.76 -3.84
N ASN A 85 -12.14 5.91 -3.93
CA ASN A 85 -11.69 7.08 -4.68
C ASN A 85 -10.62 7.90 -3.96
N PHE A 86 -10.61 7.91 -2.63
CA PHE A 86 -9.59 8.62 -1.86
C PHE A 86 -8.23 7.93 -2.00
N ASP A 87 -8.18 6.62 -1.75
CA ASP A 87 -6.95 5.81 -1.88
C ASP A 87 -6.32 5.96 -3.27
N LYS A 88 -7.15 5.91 -4.32
CA LYS A 88 -6.71 6.11 -5.70
C LYS A 88 -6.04 7.48 -5.89
N ARG A 89 -6.65 8.56 -5.36
CA ARG A 89 -6.08 9.91 -5.47
C ARG A 89 -4.75 10.04 -4.73
N ILE A 90 -4.61 9.38 -3.58
CA ILE A 90 -3.34 9.36 -2.83
C ILE A 90 -2.29 8.53 -3.56
N PHE A 91 -2.67 7.39 -4.14
CA PHE A 91 -1.80 6.56 -4.97
C PHE A 91 -1.23 7.34 -6.18
N GLU A 92 -2.10 8.02 -6.95
CA GLU A 92 -1.66 8.85 -8.08
C GLU A 92 -0.77 10.02 -7.64
N MET A 93 -1.01 10.57 -6.45
CA MET A 93 -0.14 11.59 -5.88
C MET A 93 1.22 11.00 -5.51
N ALA A 94 1.26 9.84 -4.86
CA ALA A 94 2.50 9.17 -4.49
C ALA A 94 3.35 8.84 -5.73
N LYS A 95 2.75 8.41 -6.84
CA LYS A 95 3.47 8.21 -8.12
C LYS A 95 4.14 9.48 -8.65
N LYS A 96 3.62 10.67 -8.37
CA LYS A 96 4.24 11.93 -8.78
C LYS A 96 5.46 12.30 -7.93
N TYR A 97 5.43 11.99 -6.63
CA TYR A 97 6.50 12.34 -5.70
C TYR A 97 7.57 11.25 -5.59
N PHE A 98 7.19 10.00 -5.81
CA PHE A 98 8.06 8.82 -5.72
C PHE A 98 8.00 8.00 -7.03
N PRO A 99 8.30 8.60 -8.20
CA PRO A 99 8.07 7.96 -9.49
C PRO A 99 8.85 6.65 -9.67
N ASN A 100 10.02 6.55 -9.04
CA ASN A 100 10.93 5.41 -9.15
C ASN A 100 10.87 4.48 -7.93
N TRP A 101 9.92 4.66 -7.01
CA TRP A 101 9.81 3.75 -5.86
C TRP A 101 9.49 2.34 -6.35
N ILE A 102 10.24 1.35 -5.88
CA ILE A 102 10.11 -0.04 -6.33
C ILE A 102 8.72 -0.63 -6.10
N GLY A 103 7.97 -0.11 -5.12
CA GLY A 103 6.60 -0.54 -4.85
C GLY A 103 5.62 -0.21 -5.98
N PHE A 104 6.02 0.62 -6.95
CA PHE A 104 5.29 0.94 -8.18
C PHE A 104 5.70 0.12 -9.41
N GLU A 105 6.57 -0.87 -9.25
CA GLU A 105 6.85 -1.83 -10.32
C GLU A 105 5.56 -2.44 -10.88
N LYS A 106 5.52 -2.62 -12.20
CA LYS A 106 4.32 -3.09 -12.91
C LYS A 106 3.82 -4.43 -12.37
N SER A 107 4.72 -5.34 -12.01
CA SER A 107 4.45 -6.65 -11.40
C SER A 107 3.70 -6.53 -10.06
N ARG A 108 3.88 -5.43 -9.32
CA ARG A 108 3.26 -5.17 -8.01
C ARG A 108 2.03 -4.26 -8.11
N CYS A 109 1.74 -3.72 -9.29
CA CYS A 109 0.66 -2.74 -9.51
C CYS A 109 -0.32 -3.16 -10.62
N SER A 110 -0.27 -4.42 -11.05
CA SER A 110 -1.18 -4.99 -12.05
C SER A 110 -1.82 -6.25 -11.49
N TYR A 111 -2.98 -6.61 -12.05
CA TYR A 111 -3.65 -7.84 -11.69
C TYR A 111 -2.75 -9.05 -11.94
N ASN A 112 -2.70 -9.95 -10.96
CA ASN A 112 -1.97 -11.21 -11.03
C ASN A 112 -2.76 -12.26 -10.23
N SER A 113 -3.27 -13.29 -10.91
CA SER A 113 -4.15 -14.29 -10.30
C SER A 113 -3.48 -15.08 -9.17
N GLU A 114 -2.21 -15.47 -9.33
CA GLU A 114 -1.46 -16.19 -8.30
C GLU A 114 -1.25 -15.34 -7.05
N LEU A 115 -0.83 -14.08 -7.23
CA LEU A 115 -0.68 -13.13 -6.12
C LEU A 115 -2.03 -12.80 -5.48
N ALA A 116 -3.09 -12.64 -6.28
CA ALA A 116 -4.44 -12.38 -5.79
C ALA A 116 -4.93 -13.50 -4.88
N ASP A 117 -4.82 -14.76 -5.32
CA ASP A 117 -5.20 -15.93 -4.52
C ASP A 117 -4.41 -16.01 -3.23
N ARG A 118 -3.09 -15.77 -3.29
CA ARG A 118 -2.22 -15.75 -2.10
C ARG A 118 -2.65 -14.67 -1.12
N ILE A 119 -2.89 -13.46 -1.60
CA ILE A 119 -3.35 -12.30 -0.80
C ILE A 119 -4.69 -12.63 -0.13
N LEU A 120 -5.68 -13.10 -0.90
CA LEU A 120 -7.02 -13.42 -0.40
C LEU A 120 -7.01 -14.51 0.68
N ARG A 121 -6.18 -15.55 0.50
CA ARG A 121 -6.01 -16.61 1.51
C ARG A 121 -5.43 -16.05 2.81
N ILE A 122 -4.39 -15.22 2.73
CA ILE A 122 -3.79 -14.60 3.92
C ILE A 122 -4.82 -13.71 4.63
N LYS A 123 -5.53 -12.84 3.90
CA LYS A 123 -6.58 -11.99 4.50
C LYS A 123 -7.66 -12.80 5.19
N LYS A 124 -8.09 -13.92 4.60
CA LYS A 124 -9.09 -14.81 5.22
C LYS A 124 -8.60 -15.37 6.56
N VAL A 125 -7.35 -15.82 6.62
CA VAL A 125 -6.73 -16.33 7.86
C VAL A 125 -6.61 -15.21 8.90
N GLU A 126 -6.17 -14.02 8.50
CA GLU A 126 -6.01 -12.87 9.39
C GLU A 126 -7.36 -12.36 9.94
N ASN A 127 -8.40 -12.30 9.10
CA ASN A 127 -9.75 -11.98 9.54
C ASN A 127 -10.27 -13.01 10.55
N TRP A 128 -10.03 -14.31 10.32
CA TRP A 128 -10.42 -15.36 11.26
C TRP A 128 -9.67 -15.25 12.58
N ARG A 129 -8.38 -14.91 12.56
CA ARG A 129 -7.60 -14.64 13.78
C ARG A 129 -8.20 -13.47 14.54
N PHE A 130 -8.48 -12.36 13.87
CA PHE A 130 -9.07 -11.17 14.48
C PHE A 130 -10.44 -11.44 15.11
N GLN A 131 -11.29 -12.27 14.48
CA GLN A 131 -12.60 -12.63 15.02
C GLN A 131 -12.56 -13.57 16.23
N LYS A 132 -11.44 -14.29 16.43
CA LYS A 132 -11.27 -15.22 17.54
C LYS A 132 -10.77 -14.56 18.84
N TYR A 133 -10.21 -13.36 18.73
CA TYR A 133 -9.73 -12.54 19.85
C TYR A 133 -10.71 -11.40 20.12
#